data_AF-A0A8J2WBZ7-F1
#
_entry.id   AF-A0A8J2WBZ7-F1
#
_cell.length_a   1.000
_cell.length_b   1.000
_cell.length_c   1.000
_cell.angle_alpha   90.00
_cell.angle_beta   90.00
_cell.angle_gamma   90.00
#
_symmetry.space_group_name_H-M   'P 1'
#
loop_
_entity.id
_entity.type
_entity.pdbx_description
1 polymer ?
#
loop_
_entity_poly.entity_id
_entity_poly.type
_entity_poly.pdbx_seq_one_letter_code
_entity_poly.pdbx_strand_id
1 'polypeptide(L)' 'MSLVAKLYHNIARRSSTYALAIITGAFFFERGFDMASEHLYDEINKGKQWKDIKAKYAPAE' A
#
# COMPACT_ATOMS: atom_id res chain seq x y z
N MET A 1 -14.08 28.16 -2.68
CA MET A 1 -12.87 27.58 -2.03
C MET A 1 -12.47 26.32 -2.77
N SER A 2 -11.23 26.27 -3.31
CA SER A 2 -10.66 25.09 -3.97
C SER A 2 -10.52 23.90 -2.99
N LEU A 3 -10.49 22.67 -3.51
CA LEU A 3 -10.22 21.46 -2.72
C LEU A 3 -8.88 21.56 -1.98
N VAL A 4 -7.85 22.10 -2.63
CA VAL A 4 -6.52 22.33 -2.02
C VAL A 4 -6.63 23.31 -0.86
N ALA A 5 -7.41 24.38 -1.03
CA ALA A 5 -7.64 25.35 0.03
C ALA A 5 -8.38 24.70 1.22
N LYS A 6 -9.34 23.80 0.97
CA LYS A 6 -10.03 23.05 2.04
C LYS A 6 -9.07 22.11 2.78
N LEU A 7 -8.20 21.38 2.08
CA LEU A 7 -7.21 20.50 2.70
C LEU A 7 -6.21 21.28 3.55
N TYR A 8 -5.71 22.42 3.05
CA TYR A 8 -4.80 23.26 3.81
C TYR A 8 -5.44 23.75 5.11
N HIS A 9 -6.63 24.35 5.03
CA HIS A 9 -7.29 24.93 6.20
C HIS A 9 -7.68 23.90 7.27
N ASN A 10 -8.08 22.69 6.87
CA ASN A 10 -8.57 21.67 7.79
C ASN A 10 -7.49 20.71 8.29
N ILE A 11 -6.44 20.46 7.51
CA ILE A 11 -5.45 19.41 7.80
C ILE A 11 -4.06 20.00 7.96
N ALA A 12 -3.56 20.75 6.97
CA ALA A 12 -2.15 21.15 6.91
C ALA A 12 -1.81 22.45 7.66
N ARG A 13 -2.80 23.26 8.07
CA ARG A 13 -2.57 24.58 8.69
C ARG A 13 -1.95 24.49 10.09
N ARG A 14 -2.26 23.45 10.87
CA ARG A 14 -1.68 23.25 12.22
C ARG A 14 -0.69 22.10 12.17
N SER A 15 0.51 22.29 12.72
CA SER A 15 1.57 21.26 12.69
C SER A 15 1.15 19.95 13.36
N SER A 16 0.34 20.01 14.43
CA SER A 16 -0.18 18.82 15.12
C SER A 16 -1.16 18.00 14.26
N THR A 17 -2.12 18.65 13.60
CA THR A 17 -3.06 17.97 12.69
C THR A 17 -2.35 17.47 11.43
N TYR A 18 -1.34 18.21 10.98
CA TYR A 18 -0.52 17.82 9.85
C TYR A 18 0.32 16.57 10.15
N ALA A 19 1.00 16.52 11.30
CA ALA A 19 1.75 15.35 11.73
C ALA A 19 0.84 14.12 11.90
N LEU A 20 -0.34 14.28 12.52
CA LEU A 20 -1.31 13.20 12.66
C LEU A 20 -1.77 12.66 11.30
N ALA A 21 -2.04 13.56 10.34
CA ALA A 21 -2.44 13.17 8.99
C ALA A 21 -1.33 12.41 8.25
N ILE A 22 -0.07 12.81 8.41
CA ILE A 22 1.07 12.10 7.82
C ILE A 22 1.19 10.70 8.41
N ILE A 23 1.19 10.55 9.74
CA ILE A 23 1.35 9.25 10.41
C ILE A 23 0.20 8.31 10.01
N THR A 24 -1.03 8.81 10.07
CA THR A 24 -2.21 8.02 9.70
C THR A 24 -2.17 7.66 8.21
N GLY A 25 -1.84 8.62 7.36
CA GLY A 25 -1.71 8.42 5.92
C GLY A 25 -0.63 7.38 5.58
N ALA A 26 0.54 7.45 6.22
CA ALA A 26 1.63 6.51 6.02
C ALA A 26 1.23 5.08 6.41
N PHE A 27 0.58 4.90 7.56
CA PHE A 27 0.14 3.57 8.04
C PHE A 27 -0.82 2.88 7.04
N PHE A 28 -1.81 3.61 6.54
CA PHE A 28 -2.74 3.04 5.56
C PHE A 28 -2.12 2.90 4.17
N PHE A 29 -1.25 3.83 3.79
CA PHE A 29 -0.55 3.78 2.52
C PHE A 29 0.39 2.58 2.44
N GLU A 30 1.19 2.33 3.47
CA GLU A 30 2.09 1.17 3.57
C GLU A 30 1.34 -0.13 3.28
N ARG A 31 0.27 -0.40 4.07
CA ARG A 31 -0.49 -1.63 3.92
C ARG A 31 -1.13 -1.78 2.53
N GLY A 32 -1.73 -0.69 2.02
CA GLY A 32 -2.40 -0.70 0.72
C GLY A 32 -1.42 -0.83 -0.44
N PHE A 33 -0.28 -0.14 -0.36
CA PHE A 33 0.76 -0.16 -1.37
C PHE A 33 1.41 -1.54 -1.44
N ASP A 34 1.77 -2.13 -0.30
CA ASP A 34 2.37 -3.49 -0.26
C ASP A 34 1.46 -4.52 -0.94
N MET A 35 0.16 -4.50 -0.62
CA MET A 35 -0.81 -5.41 -1.24
C MET A 35 -0.92 -5.20 -2.75
N ALA A 36 -0.97 -3.93 -3.18
CA ALA A 36 -1.09 -3.60 -4.59
C ALA A 36 0.18 -3.99 -5.36
N SER A 37 1.36 -3.72 -4.79
CA SER A 37 2.64 -4.05 -5.42
C SER A 37 2.89 -5.55 -5.48
N GLU A 38 2.57 -6.30 -4.41
CA GLU A 38 2.69 -7.76 -4.40
C GLU A 38 1.75 -8.36 -5.46
N HIS A 39 0.49 -7.91 -5.53
CA HIS A 39 -0.45 -8.41 -6.53
C HIS A 39 0.01 -8.09 -7.97
N LEU A 40 0.51 -6.87 -8.20
CA LEU A 40 1.04 -6.50 -9.51
C LEU A 40 2.25 -7.36 -9.88
N TYR A 41 3.17 -7.56 -8.93
CA TYR A 41 4.33 -8.44 -9.12
C TYR A 41 3.90 -9.87 -9.44
N ASP A 42 2.84 -10.34 -8.79
CA ASP A 42 2.30 -11.68 -8.97
C ASP A 42 1.73 -11.94 -10.33
N GLU A 43 0.90 -11.03 -10.81
CA GLU A 43 0.31 -11.15 -12.14
C GLU A 43 1.38 -11.05 -13.23
N ILE A 44 2.39 -10.18 -13.06
CA ILE A 44 3.50 -10.06 -14.01
C ILE A 44 4.36 -11.33 -14.06
N ASN A 45 4.58 -11.98 -12.92
CA ASN A 45 5.47 -13.14 -12.79
C ASN A 45 4.74 -14.48 -12.65
N LYS A 46 3.47 -14.51 -13.02
CA LYS A 46 2.61 -15.68 -12.92
C LYS A 46 3.22 -16.91 -13.58
N GLY A 47 3.24 -18.01 -12.86
CA GLY A 47 3.80 -19.30 -13.30
C GLY A 47 5.32 -19.41 -13.19
N LYS A 48 6.01 -18.35 -12.77
CA LYS A 48 7.47 -18.35 -12.55
C LYS A 48 7.84 -18.39 -11.07
N GLN A 49 6.94 -17.94 -10.20
CA GLN A 49 7.24 -17.83 -8.78
C GLN A 49 7.19 -19.18 -8.09
N TRP A 50 7.94 -19.31 -6.99
CA TRP A 50 7.92 -20.54 -6.19
C TRP A 50 6.50 -20.91 -5.75
N LYS A 51 5.68 -19.93 -5.33
CA LYS A 51 4.27 -20.16 -4.96
C LYS A 51 3.43 -20.78 -6.09
N ASP A 52 3.80 -20.57 -7.35
CA ASP A 52 3.10 -21.15 -8.51
C ASP A 52 3.61 -22.55 -8.88
N ILE A 53 4.90 -22.82 -8.67
CA ILE A 53 5.55 -24.06 -9.11
C ILE A 53 5.80 -25.07 -7.99
N LYS A 54 5.59 -24.69 -6.71
CA LYS A 54 5.88 -25.52 -5.53
C LYS A 54 5.23 -26.90 -5.62
N ALA A 55 4.00 -26.97 -6.12
CA ALA A 55 3.25 -28.23 -6.27
C ALA A 55 3.95 -29.27 -7.15
N LYS A 56 4.91 -28.87 -8.00
CA LYS A 56 5.68 -29.79 -8.86
C LYS A 56 6.85 -30.46 -8.14
N TYR A 57 7.27 -29.91 -6.99
CA TYR A 57 8.57 -30.25 -6.38
C TYR A 57 8.49 -30.57 -4.89
N ALA A 58 7.47 -30.07 -4.19
CA ALA A 58 7.27 -30.41 -2.78
C ALA A 58 6.42 -31.70 -2.67
N PRO A 59 6.77 -32.64 -1.76
CA PRO A 59 5.88 -33.73 -1.40
C PRO A 59 4.54 -33.15 -0.93
N ALA A 60 3.44 -33.86 -1.19
CA ALA A 60 2.17 -33.51 -0.56
C ALA A 60 2.36 -33.55 0.96
N GLU A 61 2.14 -32.42 1.63
CA GLU A 61 1.96 -32.35 3.07
C GLU A 61 0.58 -32.90 3.46
#